data_AF-A0A554W5C4-F1
#
_entry.id   AF-A0A554W5C4-F1
#
_cell.length_a   1.000
_cell.length_b   1.000
_cell.length_c   1.000
_cell.angle_alpha   90.00
_cell.angle_beta   90.00
_cell.angle_gamma   90.00
#
_symmetry.space_group_name_H-M   'P 1'
#
loop_
_entity.id
_entity.type
_entity.pdbx_description
1 polymer ?
#
loop_
_entity_poly.entity_id
_entity_poly.type
_entity_poly.pdbx_seq_one_letter_code
_entity_poly.pdbx_strand_id
1 'polypeptide(L)'
;MQWLQRKGFFTPKLEQLWASEALLSAFDVDRIEPEAMLWQTGYLTIREQVPTPRGPMYSLALPNHEVRTALNEALALAWLPPSCGHQAQAASMRLYQTLAHGDAAALKAHFERLFASIPHDWYRANPIAQYEGYFASVCYSHLASLGVEIIAEDVSHEGQCDLTVKHVGTAWVFEFKVVEGDQGTGEALRQLQAKDYAAKHRGAPGIQRVIEVGVEFSRSKRQIVGWNTRVG
;
A
#
# COMPACT_ATOMS: atom_id res chain seq x y z
N MET A 1 5.19 -4.32 14.78
CA MET A 1 5.54 -4.00 13.37
C MET A 1 6.67 -4.84 12.80
N GLN A 2 7.85 -4.90 13.43
CA GLN A 2 8.96 -5.76 12.92
C GLN A 2 8.58 -7.25 12.77
N TRP A 3 7.64 -7.76 13.57
CA TRP A 3 7.10 -9.12 13.40
C TRP A 3 6.29 -9.29 12.10
N LEU A 4 5.41 -8.33 11.77
CA LEU A 4 4.64 -8.32 10.51
C LEU A 4 5.56 -8.21 9.30
N GLN A 5 6.59 -7.37 9.42
CA GLN A 5 7.68 -7.32 8.45
C GLN A 5 8.30 -8.70 8.32
N ARG A 6 8.85 -9.34 9.35
CA ARG A 6 9.46 -10.68 9.19
C ARG A 6 8.53 -11.74 8.56
N LYS A 7 7.21 -11.62 8.75
CA LYS A 7 6.20 -12.51 8.16
C LYS A 7 5.91 -12.24 6.67
N GLY A 8 6.47 -11.20 6.05
CA GLY A 8 6.16 -10.92 4.64
C GLY A 8 4.78 -10.29 4.45
N PHE A 9 4.20 -9.70 5.49
CA PHE A 9 2.81 -9.26 5.42
C PHE A 9 2.62 -8.16 4.37
N PHE A 10 1.76 -8.43 3.38
CA PHE A 10 1.41 -7.49 2.32
C PHE A 10 0.44 -6.44 2.90
N THR A 11 0.95 -5.27 3.26
CA THR A 11 0.19 -4.25 4.00
C THR A 11 -1.04 -3.70 3.30
N PRO A 12 -1.14 -3.64 1.95
CA PRO A 12 -2.39 -3.27 1.27
C PRO A 12 -3.59 -4.12 1.71
N LYS A 13 -3.36 -5.38 2.16
CA LYS A 13 -4.43 -6.23 2.70
C LYS A 13 -5.15 -5.63 3.90
N LEU A 14 -4.56 -4.70 4.66
CA LEU A 14 -5.21 -4.09 5.82
C LEU A 14 -6.58 -3.46 5.50
N GLU A 15 -6.82 -3.07 4.25
CA GLU A 15 -8.12 -2.51 3.83
C GLU A 15 -9.19 -3.58 3.53
N GLN A 16 -8.77 -4.83 3.26
CA GLN A 16 -9.65 -5.93 2.93
C GLN A 16 -9.07 -7.28 3.35
N LEU A 17 -9.50 -7.78 4.51
CA LEU A 17 -9.15 -9.12 5.02
C LEU A 17 -10.39 -9.94 5.31
N TRP A 18 -10.25 -11.25 5.12
CA TRP A 18 -11.24 -12.24 5.52
C TRP A 18 -10.59 -13.25 6.44
N ALA A 19 -11.29 -13.62 7.51
CA ALA A 19 -10.84 -14.61 8.47
C ALA A 19 -11.97 -15.58 8.83
N SER A 20 -11.62 -16.84 9.08
CA SER A 20 -12.54 -17.80 9.69
C SER A 20 -12.47 -17.69 11.22
N GLU A 21 -13.50 -18.21 11.89
CA GLU A 21 -13.50 -18.31 13.36
C GLU A 21 -12.28 -19.07 13.90
N ALA A 22 -11.88 -20.15 13.22
CA ALA A 22 -10.70 -20.94 13.59
C ALA A 22 -9.40 -20.15 13.47
N LEU A 23 -9.28 -19.27 12.46
CA LEU A 23 -8.13 -18.39 12.31
C LEU A 23 -8.07 -17.36 13.45
N LEU A 24 -9.20 -16.70 13.75
CA LEU A 24 -9.26 -15.68 14.80
C LEU A 24 -9.04 -16.27 16.21
N SER A 25 -9.46 -17.51 16.41
CA SER A 25 -9.30 -18.26 17.65
C SER A 25 -7.94 -18.97 17.77
N ALA A 26 -6.97 -18.69 16.90
CA ALA A 26 -5.63 -19.26 17.00
C ALA A 26 -4.87 -18.65 18.19
N PHE A 27 -4.45 -19.48 19.14
CA PHE A 27 -3.71 -19.05 20.35
C PHE A 27 -2.22 -19.41 20.35
N ASP A 28 -1.77 -20.22 19.37
CA ASP A 28 -0.35 -20.56 19.22
C ASP A 28 0.42 -19.34 18.71
N VAL A 29 1.10 -18.64 19.61
CA VAL A 29 1.85 -17.40 19.32
C VAL A 29 2.96 -17.61 18.28
N ASP A 30 3.52 -18.81 18.18
CA ASP A 30 4.58 -19.10 17.21
C ASP A 30 4.04 -19.32 15.79
N ARG A 31 2.77 -19.75 15.70
CA ARG A 31 2.07 -20.06 14.43
C ARG A 31 0.93 -19.11 14.10
N ILE A 32 0.72 -18.07 14.90
CA ILE A 32 -0.35 -17.11 14.68
C ILE A 32 -0.14 -16.37 13.36
N GLU A 33 -1.21 -16.34 12.56
CA GLU A 33 -1.23 -15.62 11.29
C GLU A 33 -1.38 -14.10 11.53
N PRO A 34 -0.84 -13.25 10.65
CA PRO A 34 -0.91 -11.80 10.79
C PRO A 34 -2.32 -11.26 11.04
N GLU A 35 -3.32 -11.81 10.37
CA GLU A 35 -4.73 -11.43 10.50
C GLU A 35 -5.24 -11.65 11.94
N ALA A 36 -4.94 -12.82 12.52
CA ALA A 36 -5.31 -13.15 13.89
C ALA A 36 -4.57 -12.26 14.90
N MET A 37 -3.27 -12.05 14.71
CA MET A 37 -2.47 -11.18 15.57
C MET A 37 -3.01 -9.74 15.56
N LEU A 38 -3.26 -9.18 14.38
CA LEU A 38 -3.78 -7.82 14.23
C LEU A 38 -5.18 -7.67 14.83
N TRP A 39 -6.04 -8.69 14.70
CA TRP A 39 -7.36 -8.69 15.32
C TRP A 39 -7.28 -8.80 16.85
N GLN A 40 -6.52 -9.76 17.38
CA GLN A 40 -6.38 -9.98 18.83
C GLN A 40 -5.74 -8.80 19.56
N THR A 41 -4.88 -8.04 18.88
CA THR A 41 -4.24 -6.83 19.42
C THR A 41 -5.05 -5.55 19.18
N GLY A 42 -6.22 -5.64 18.54
CA GLY A 42 -7.15 -4.52 18.34
C GLY A 42 -6.78 -3.59 17.18
N TYR A 43 -5.79 -3.95 16.34
CA TYR A 43 -5.50 -3.21 15.11
C TYR A 43 -6.54 -3.48 14.01
N LEU A 44 -7.18 -4.65 14.03
CA LEU A 44 -8.33 -4.96 13.17
C LEU A 44 -9.58 -5.26 14.02
N THR A 45 -10.74 -4.88 13.50
CA THR A 45 -12.05 -5.23 14.04
C THR A 45 -12.87 -5.98 13.00
N ILE A 46 -13.87 -6.73 13.46
CA ILE A 46 -14.88 -7.33 12.58
C ILE A 46 -15.75 -6.21 12.03
N ARG A 47 -15.83 -6.11 10.69
CA ARG A 47 -16.74 -5.22 9.97
C ARG A 47 -18.05 -5.91 9.67
N GLU A 48 -17.97 -7.16 9.22
CA GLU A 48 -19.13 -7.97 8.85
C GLU A 48 -18.89 -9.44 9.18
N GLN A 49 -19.97 -10.16 9.50
CA GLN A 49 -19.97 -11.60 9.63
C GLN A 49 -20.90 -12.20 8.56
N VAL A 50 -20.36 -13.11 7.76
CA VAL A 50 -21.08 -13.81 6.69
C VAL A 50 -21.21 -15.29 7.06
N PRO A 51 -22.43 -15.83 7.21
CA PRO A 51 -22.62 -17.26 7.44
C PRO A 51 -22.26 -18.05 6.18
N THR A 52 -21.48 -19.13 6.34
CA THR A 52 -21.15 -20.05 5.25
C THR A 52 -21.44 -21.50 5.66
N PRO A 53 -21.57 -22.44 4.71
CA PRO A 53 -21.73 -23.87 5.04
C PRO A 53 -20.59 -24.47 5.88
N ARG A 54 -19.43 -23.81 5.95
CA ARG A 54 -18.26 -24.25 6.73
C ARG A 54 -18.11 -23.53 8.08
N GLY A 55 -19.07 -22.68 8.44
CA GLY A 55 -19.01 -21.80 9.62
C GLY A 55 -18.97 -20.31 9.24
N PRO A 56 -19.01 -19.40 10.22
CA PRO A 56 -18.97 -17.97 9.95
C PRO A 56 -17.62 -17.53 9.38
N MET A 57 -17.67 -16.61 8.43
CA MET A 57 -16.52 -15.90 7.89
C MET A 57 -16.64 -14.42 8.24
N TYR A 58 -15.54 -13.79 8.61
CA TYR A 58 -15.52 -12.41 9.08
C TYR A 58 -14.74 -11.54 8.11
N SER A 59 -15.32 -10.42 7.69
CA SER A 59 -14.53 -9.36 7.07
C SER A 59 -13.90 -8.52 8.16
N LEU A 60 -12.60 -8.30 8.06
CA LEU A 60 -11.82 -7.51 9.00
C LEU A 60 -11.50 -6.14 8.39
N ALA A 61 -11.42 -5.14 9.26
CA ALA A 61 -11.09 -3.78 8.87
C ALA A 61 -10.36 -3.04 9.97
N LEU A 62 -9.65 -1.98 9.59
CA LEU A 62 -9.15 -0.98 10.53
C LEU A 62 -10.35 -0.29 11.22
N PRO A 63 -10.33 -0.13 12.56
CA PRO A 63 -11.50 0.28 13.32
C PRO A 63 -11.86 1.76 13.16
N ASN A 64 -10.86 2.61 12.94
CA ASN A 64 -11.02 4.05 12.78
C ASN A 64 -9.80 4.66 12.08
N HIS A 65 -9.87 5.96 11.84
CA HIS A 65 -8.84 6.73 11.14
C HIS A 65 -7.55 6.83 11.94
N GLU A 66 -7.63 7.00 13.26
CA GLU A 66 -6.48 7.14 14.15
C GLU A 66 -5.64 5.87 14.18
N VAL A 67 -6.29 4.70 14.31
CA VAL A 67 -5.62 3.40 14.28
C VAL A 67 -5.03 3.12 12.90
N ARG A 68 -5.75 3.43 11.81
CA ARG A 68 -5.21 3.31 10.43
C ARG A 68 -3.93 4.12 10.29
N THR A 69 -3.96 5.39 10.69
CA THR A 69 -2.85 6.33 10.53
C THR A 69 -1.66 5.88 11.38
N ALA A 70 -1.85 5.66 12.68
CA ALA A 70 -0.80 5.27 13.60
C ALA A 70 -0.17 3.90 13.26
N LEU A 71 -0.99 2.93 12.84
CA LEU A 71 -0.47 1.62 12.41
C LEU A 71 0.40 1.78 11.17
N ASN A 72 -0.04 2.56 10.18
CA ASN A 72 0.71 2.76 8.94
C ASN A 72 1.94 3.63 9.11
N GLU A 73 1.95 4.59 10.04
CA GLU A 73 3.16 5.30 10.47
C GLU A 73 4.19 4.31 11.03
N ALA A 74 3.75 3.43 11.94
CA ALA A 74 4.63 2.43 12.55
C ALA A 74 5.13 1.38 11.52
N LEU A 75 4.31 1.02 10.53
CA LEU A 75 4.69 0.13 9.43
C LEU A 75 5.67 0.82 8.46
N ALA A 76 5.41 2.07 8.06
CA ALA A 76 6.29 2.84 7.18
C ALA A 76 7.71 2.93 7.76
N LEU A 77 7.82 3.14 9.08
CA LEU A 77 9.11 3.11 9.77
C LEU A 77 9.73 1.70 9.82
N ALA A 78 8.93 0.66 10.01
CA ALA A 78 9.43 -0.71 10.07
C ALA A 78 9.97 -1.20 8.72
N TRP A 79 9.42 -0.72 7.61
CA TRP A 79 9.88 -1.07 6.26
C TRP A 79 11.21 -0.45 5.86
N LEU A 80 11.73 0.48 6.66
CA LEU A 80 12.94 1.24 6.40
C LEU A 80 14.01 0.99 7.46
N PRO A 81 15.29 1.31 7.16
CA PRO A 81 16.34 1.36 8.17
C PRO A 81 15.99 2.35 9.31
N PRO A 82 16.31 2.04 10.58
CA PRO A 82 16.03 2.93 11.71
C PRO A 82 16.61 4.35 11.58
N SER A 83 17.72 4.49 10.83
CA SER A 83 18.37 5.77 10.53
C SER A 83 17.54 6.71 9.66
N CYS A 84 16.51 6.22 8.96
CA CYS A 84 15.67 7.01 8.06
C CYS A 84 14.49 7.70 8.77
N GLY A 85 14.18 7.35 10.03
CA GLY A 85 12.97 7.79 10.72
C GLY A 85 12.91 9.26 11.17
N HIS A 86 14.06 9.92 11.37
CA HIS A 86 14.10 11.29 11.94
C HIS A 86 13.69 12.41 10.97
N GLN A 87 13.57 12.13 9.67
CA GLN A 87 13.11 13.10 8.65
C GLN A 87 11.62 13.00 8.33
N ALA A 88 10.88 12.12 9.03
CA ALA A 88 9.55 11.67 8.63
C ALA A 88 8.50 12.79 8.60
N GLN A 89 8.41 13.66 9.61
CA GLN A 89 7.25 14.56 9.75
C GLN A 89 7.20 15.66 8.66
N ALA A 90 8.33 16.30 8.35
CA ALA A 90 8.41 17.29 7.27
C ALA A 90 8.26 16.64 5.88
N ALA A 91 8.74 15.41 5.71
CA ALA A 91 8.54 14.64 4.49
C ALA A 91 7.07 14.25 4.29
N SER A 92 6.35 13.90 5.38
CA SER A 92 4.92 13.57 5.36
C SER A 92 4.06 14.76 4.95
N MET A 93 4.29 15.95 5.53
CA MET A 93 3.50 17.14 5.15
C MET A 93 3.74 17.54 3.69
N ARG A 94 4.98 17.42 3.20
CA ARG A 94 5.27 17.67 1.78
C ARG A 94 4.56 16.66 0.88
N LEU A 95 4.58 15.38 1.24
CA LEU A 95 3.89 14.33 0.49
C LEU A 95 2.37 14.57 0.46
N TYR A 96 1.78 14.95 1.59
CA TYR A 96 0.38 15.34 1.69
C TYR A 96 0.04 16.47 0.72
N GLN A 97 0.85 17.54 0.69
CA GLN A 97 0.67 18.63 -0.27
C GLN A 97 0.88 18.18 -1.72
N THR A 98 1.86 17.33 -2.00
CA THR A 98 2.10 16.77 -3.33
C THR A 98 0.87 16.04 -3.88
N LEU A 99 0.21 15.22 -3.05
CA LEU A 99 -1.04 14.55 -3.42
C LEU A 99 -2.17 15.55 -3.69
N ALA A 100 -2.27 16.61 -2.88
CA ALA A 100 -3.35 17.59 -2.97
C ALA A 100 -3.27 18.41 -4.27
N HIS A 101 -2.05 18.75 -4.71
CA HIS A 101 -1.83 19.52 -5.93
C HIS A 101 -1.87 18.67 -7.21
N GLY A 102 -1.91 17.35 -7.10
CA GLY A 102 -1.84 16.46 -8.25
C GLY A 102 -0.44 16.42 -8.89
N ASP A 103 0.63 16.67 -8.12
CA ASP A 103 1.99 16.79 -8.65
C ASP A 103 2.68 15.41 -8.75
N ALA A 104 2.46 14.72 -9.87
CA ALA A 104 2.97 13.38 -10.07
C ALA A 104 4.51 13.33 -10.18
N ALA A 105 5.15 14.42 -10.60
CA ALA A 105 6.60 14.51 -10.68
C ALA A 105 7.24 14.65 -9.29
N ALA A 106 6.67 15.48 -8.42
CA ALA A 106 7.10 15.57 -7.03
C ALA A 106 6.86 14.26 -6.27
N LEU A 107 5.77 13.55 -6.57
CA LEU A 107 5.47 12.24 -5.99
C LEU A 107 6.52 11.20 -6.39
N LYS A 108 6.87 11.13 -7.68
CA LYS A 108 7.97 10.30 -8.19
C LYS A 108 9.26 10.58 -7.43
N ALA A 109 9.65 11.85 -7.36
CA ALA A 109 10.88 12.28 -6.72
C ALA A 109 10.90 11.95 -5.22
N HIS A 110 9.75 11.96 -4.55
CA HIS A 110 9.62 11.52 -3.16
C HIS A 110 10.00 10.04 -3.01
N PHE A 111 9.35 9.16 -3.78
CA PHE A 111 9.62 7.73 -3.68
C PHE A 111 11.03 7.36 -4.16
N GLU A 112 11.56 8.00 -5.21
CA GLU A 112 12.95 7.79 -5.63
C GLU A 112 13.94 8.10 -4.51
N ARG A 113 13.77 9.23 -3.82
CA ARG A 113 14.61 9.56 -2.65
C ARG A 113 14.43 8.57 -1.51
N LEU A 114 13.19 8.14 -1.25
CA LEU A 114 12.88 7.17 -0.21
C LEU A 114 13.67 5.87 -0.44
N PHE A 115 13.53 5.26 -1.62
CA PHE A 115 14.21 4.00 -1.93
C PHE A 115 15.73 4.16 -2.05
N ALA A 116 16.22 5.28 -2.58
CA ALA A 116 17.65 5.58 -2.64
C ALA A 116 18.29 5.76 -1.25
N SER A 117 17.51 6.12 -0.22
CA SER A 117 18.01 6.26 1.15
C SER A 117 18.28 4.93 1.85
N ILE A 118 17.81 3.80 1.29
CA ILE A 118 17.93 2.48 1.90
C ILE A 118 19.31 1.88 1.53
N PRO A 119 20.22 1.64 2.49
CA PRO A 119 21.54 1.11 2.20
C PRO A 119 21.51 -0.28 1.55
N HIS A 120 22.44 -0.55 0.63
CA HIS A 120 22.53 -1.84 -0.05
C HIS A 120 22.66 -3.03 0.91
N ASP A 121 23.41 -2.85 2.00
CA ASP A 121 23.63 -3.90 3.01
C ASP A 121 22.35 -4.23 3.78
N TRP A 122 21.46 -3.25 3.96
CA TRP A 122 20.17 -3.48 4.60
C TRP A 122 19.31 -4.43 3.78
N TYR A 123 19.23 -4.23 2.45
CA TYR A 123 18.54 -5.16 1.55
C TYR A 123 19.14 -6.57 1.54
N ARG A 124 20.46 -6.69 1.72
CA ARG A 124 21.15 -8.00 1.80
C ARG A 124 20.83 -8.72 3.11
N ALA A 125 20.78 -7.97 4.21
CA ALA A 125 20.47 -8.49 5.53
C ALA A 125 18.96 -8.75 5.76
N ASN A 126 18.09 -8.20 4.91
CA ASN A 126 16.64 -8.33 5.01
C ASN A 126 16.05 -9.02 3.78
N PRO A 127 15.92 -10.37 3.79
CA PRO A 127 15.38 -11.15 2.67
C PRO A 127 13.98 -10.72 2.23
N ILE A 128 13.20 -10.12 3.13
CA ILE A 128 11.86 -9.60 2.78
C ILE A 128 11.89 -8.54 1.70
N ALA A 129 12.96 -7.77 1.57
CA ALA A 129 13.06 -6.76 0.54
C ALA A 129 13.20 -7.36 -0.88
N GLN A 130 13.22 -8.70 -0.98
CA GLN A 130 13.15 -9.46 -2.21
C GLN A 130 11.74 -10.00 -2.52
N TYR A 131 10.78 -9.81 -1.61
CA TYR A 131 9.37 -10.15 -1.82
C TYR A 131 8.74 -9.16 -2.79
N GLU A 132 7.96 -9.65 -3.75
CA GLU A 132 7.34 -8.84 -4.80
C GLU A 132 6.44 -7.74 -4.21
N GLY A 133 5.69 -8.05 -3.15
CA GLY A 133 4.83 -7.09 -2.46
C GLY A 133 5.54 -6.13 -1.51
N TYR A 134 6.87 -6.20 -1.34
CA TYR A 134 7.60 -5.29 -0.43
C TYR A 134 7.48 -3.83 -0.89
N PHE A 135 7.70 -3.58 -2.18
CA PHE A 135 7.65 -2.23 -2.75
C PHE A 135 6.27 -1.60 -2.59
N ALA A 136 5.22 -2.33 -2.99
CA ALA A 136 3.84 -1.90 -2.82
C ALA A 136 3.48 -1.70 -1.34
N SER A 137 4.02 -2.52 -0.42
CA SER A 137 3.81 -2.35 1.03
C SER A 137 4.45 -1.07 1.56
N VAL A 138 5.67 -0.74 1.12
CA VAL A 138 6.33 0.52 1.46
C VAL A 138 5.51 1.71 0.96
N CYS A 139 5.10 1.69 -0.30
CA CYS A 139 4.29 2.75 -0.90
C CYS A 139 2.94 2.92 -0.17
N TYR A 140 2.22 1.82 0.05
CA TYR A 140 0.95 1.83 0.77
C TYR A 140 1.11 2.40 2.18
N SER A 141 2.05 1.88 2.99
CA SER A 141 2.20 2.34 4.38
C SER A 141 2.58 3.81 4.45
N HIS A 142 3.42 4.31 3.53
CA HIS A 142 3.73 5.73 3.44
C HIS A 142 2.51 6.59 3.12
N LEU A 143 1.71 6.20 2.13
CA LEU A 143 0.52 6.96 1.74
C LEU A 143 -0.56 6.89 2.83
N ALA A 144 -0.79 5.71 3.40
CA ALA A 144 -1.79 5.49 4.44
C ALA A 144 -1.45 6.22 5.75
N SER A 145 -0.16 6.40 6.06
CA SER A 145 0.29 7.20 7.20
C SER A 145 -0.07 8.69 7.12
N LEU A 146 -0.49 9.18 5.94
CA LEU A 146 -0.91 10.57 5.78
C LEU A 146 -2.36 10.82 6.24
N GLY A 147 -3.09 9.76 6.59
CA GLY A 147 -4.51 9.86 6.95
C GLY A 147 -5.41 10.24 5.77
N VAL A 148 -4.96 10.04 4.53
CA VAL A 148 -5.78 10.25 3.33
C VAL A 148 -6.75 9.08 3.11
N GLU A 149 -7.79 9.29 2.31
CA GLU A 149 -8.68 8.19 1.93
C GLU A 149 -7.94 7.25 0.98
N ILE A 150 -7.86 5.97 1.37
CA ILE A 150 -7.17 4.92 0.62
C ILE A 150 -8.11 3.74 0.41
N ILE A 151 -8.05 3.18 -0.79
CA ILE A 151 -8.70 1.94 -1.16
C ILE A 151 -7.61 1.07 -1.77
N ALA A 152 -7.10 0.10 -1.00
CA ALA A 152 -6.22 -0.92 -1.56
C ALA A 152 -7.05 -1.97 -2.30
N GLU A 153 -6.44 -2.62 -3.30
CA GLU A 153 -7.09 -3.70 -4.04
C GLU A 153 -8.46 -3.24 -4.59
N ASP A 154 -8.49 -2.04 -5.18
CA ASP A 154 -9.71 -1.27 -5.47
C ASP A 154 -10.48 -1.85 -6.68
N VAL A 155 -11.44 -2.74 -6.40
CA VAL A 155 -12.22 -3.52 -7.38
C VAL A 155 -13.14 -2.64 -8.24
N SER A 156 -13.10 -2.85 -9.55
CA SER A 156 -14.06 -2.35 -10.55
C SER A 156 -14.68 -3.52 -11.33
N HIS A 157 -15.62 -3.22 -12.23
CA HIS A 157 -16.22 -4.22 -13.12
C HIS A 157 -15.17 -4.97 -13.97
N GLU A 158 -14.10 -4.28 -14.37
CA GLU A 158 -13.09 -4.78 -15.31
C GLU A 158 -11.90 -5.49 -14.63
N GLY A 159 -11.85 -5.46 -13.29
CA GLY A 159 -10.82 -6.08 -12.46
C GLY A 159 -10.43 -5.23 -11.25
N GLN A 160 -9.20 -5.34 -10.79
CA GLN A 160 -8.73 -4.73 -9.55
C GLN A 160 -7.39 -4.02 -9.81
N CYS A 161 -7.29 -2.77 -9.38
CA CYS A 161 -6.00 -2.06 -9.31
C CYS A 161 -5.41 -2.16 -7.91
N ASP A 162 -4.10 -1.99 -7.80
CA ASP A 162 -3.40 -2.19 -6.52
C ASP A 162 -3.82 -1.17 -5.45
N LEU A 163 -3.96 0.10 -5.83
CA LEU A 163 -4.18 1.17 -4.86
C LEU A 163 -4.86 2.40 -5.48
N THR A 164 -5.91 2.88 -4.83
CA THR A 164 -6.47 4.21 -5.07
C THR A 164 -6.26 5.10 -3.84
N VAL A 165 -5.80 6.33 -4.05
CA VAL A 165 -5.71 7.37 -3.01
C VAL A 165 -6.56 8.56 -3.42
N LYS A 166 -7.51 8.98 -2.58
CA LYS A 166 -8.31 10.17 -2.81
C LYS A 166 -7.89 11.28 -1.87
N HIS A 167 -7.55 12.42 -2.45
CA HIS A 167 -7.13 13.58 -1.67
C HIS A 167 -7.46 14.90 -2.37
N VAL A 168 -8.16 15.80 -1.67
CA VAL A 168 -8.52 17.16 -2.12
C VAL A 168 -9.02 17.17 -3.58
N GLY A 169 -10.01 16.33 -3.86
CA GLY A 169 -10.62 16.21 -5.19
C GLY A 169 -9.77 15.54 -6.28
N THR A 170 -8.61 15.01 -5.95
CA THR A 170 -7.82 14.18 -6.86
C THR A 170 -7.91 12.71 -6.46
N ALA A 171 -8.30 11.84 -7.41
CA ALA A 171 -8.17 10.40 -7.28
C ALA A 171 -6.88 9.94 -7.97
N TRP A 172 -5.95 9.39 -7.21
CA TRP A 172 -4.73 8.77 -7.71
C TRP A 172 -4.94 7.26 -7.80
N VAL A 173 -4.79 6.69 -8.99
CA VAL A 173 -4.98 5.25 -9.24
C VAL A 173 -3.62 4.66 -9.60
N PHE A 174 -3.10 3.78 -8.76
CA PHE A 174 -1.78 3.21 -8.88
C PHE A 174 -1.84 1.74 -9.31
N GLU A 175 -0.85 1.38 -10.12
CA GLU A 175 -0.47 -0.01 -10.38
C GLU A 175 1.03 -0.15 -10.17
N PHE A 176 1.42 -1.17 -9.43
CA PHE A 176 2.80 -1.47 -9.08
C PHE A 176 3.24 -2.74 -9.79
N LYS A 177 4.40 -2.70 -10.44
CA LYS A 177 5.05 -3.91 -10.97
C LYS A 177 6.49 -4.00 -10.52
N VAL A 178 6.91 -5.21 -10.19
CA VAL A 178 8.33 -5.53 -10.05
C VAL A 178 8.83 -6.08 -11.38
N VAL A 179 9.93 -5.53 -11.88
CA VAL A 179 10.58 -5.95 -13.12
C VAL A 179 11.99 -6.46 -12.83
N GLU A 180 12.42 -7.47 -13.57
CA GLU A 180 13.81 -7.96 -13.54
C GLU A 180 14.77 -7.02 -14.29
N GLY A 181 14.23 -6.24 -15.23
CA GLY A 181 14.99 -5.30 -16.05
C GLY A 181 15.41 -4.02 -15.32
N ASP A 182 16.32 -3.31 -15.97
CA ASP A 182 16.94 -2.09 -15.47
C ASP A 182 16.28 -0.80 -15.98
N GLN A 183 15.25 -0.94 -16.82
CA GLN A 183 14.48 0.11 -17.48
C GLN A 183 13.00 -0.18 -17.33
N GLY A 184 12.19 0.87 -17.24
CA GLY A 184 10.74 0.75 -17.28
C GLY A 184 10.25 0.22 -18.63
N THR A 185 9.28 -0.68 -18.58
CA THR A 185 8.57 -1.25 -19.72
C THR A 185 7.27 -0.49 -20.02
N GLY A 186 6.74 0.27 -19.06
CA GLY A 186 5.46 0.98 -19.16
C GLY A 186 4.24 0.06 -19.04
N GLU A 187 4.46 -1.20 -18.71
CA GLU A 187 3.46 -2.23 -18.56
C GLU A 187 2.47 -1.93 -17.43
N ALA A 188 2.94 -1.32 -16.34
CA ALA A 188 2.06 -0.96 -15.21
C ALA A 188 0.95 0.03 -15.65
N LEU A 189 1.32 1.12 -16.34
CA LEU A 189 0.33 2.09 -16.83
C LEU A 189 -0.53 1.49 -17.94
N ARG A 190 0.05 0.66 -18.82
CA ARG A 190 -0.71 -0.02 -19.88
C ARG A 190 -1.79 -0.92 -19.30
N GLN A 191 -1.51 -1.61 -18.20
CA GLN A 191 -2.50 -2.42 -17.49
C GLN A 191 -3.65 -1.58 -16.91
N LEU A 192 -3.34 -0.47 -16.22
CA LEU A 192 -4.35 0.48 -15.72
C LEU A 192 -5.31 0.93 -16.83
N GLN A 193 -4.75 1.31 -17.98
CA GLN A 193 -5.50 1.85 -19.10
C GLN A 193 -6.31 0.78 -19.85
N ALA A 194 -5.72 -0.40 -20.07
CA ALA A 194 -6.39 -1.49 -20.77
C ALA A 194 -7.64 -1.98 -20.03
N LYS A 195 -7.64 -1.85 -18.70
CA LYS A 195 -8.74 -2.25 -17.82
C LYS A 195 -9.61 -1.09 -17.36
N ASP A 196 -9.23 0.13 -17.73
CA ASP A 196 -9.87 1.38 -17.36
C ASP A 196 -10.29 1.46 -15.88
N TYR A 197 -9.41 1.03 -14.96
CA TYR A 197 -9.72 0.99 -13.52
C TYR A 197 -10.12 2.35 -12.95
N ALA A 198 -9.62 3.43 -13.57
CA ALA A 198 -9.93 4.81 -13.25
C ALA A 198 -11.37 5.24 -13.60
N ALA A 199 -12.10 4.48 -14.43
CA ALA A 199 -13.42 4.88 -14.95
C ALA A 199 -14.41 5.27 -13.85
N LYS A 200 -14.47 4.47 -12.76
CA LYS A 200 -15.41 4.71 -11.64
C LYS A 200 -15.12 5.99 -10.86
N HIS A 201 -13.91 6.54 -10.96
CA HIS A 201 -13.50 7.77 -10.27
C HIS A 201 -13.69 9.01 -11.14
N ARG A 202 -13.71 8.87 -12.48
CA ARG A 202 -13.92 10.01 -13.40
C ARG A 202 -15.34 10.54 -13.24
N GLY A 203 -15.47 11.79 -12.79
CA GLY A 203 -16.78 12.42 -12.55
C GLY A 203 -17.51 11.91 -11.29
N ALA A 204 -16.85 11.13 -10.43
CA ALA A 204 -17.42 10.74 -9.15
C ALA A 204 -17.63 11.97 -8.25
N PRO A 205 -18.65 11.98 -7.37
CA PRO A 205 -18.90 13.10 -6.46
C PRO A 205 -17.66 13.46 -5.65
N GLY A 206 -17.28 14.74 -5.69
CA GLY A 206 -16.11 15.25 -4.98
C GLY A 206 -14.77 15.01 -5.69
N ILE A 207 -14.72 14.29 -6.82
CA ILE A 207 -13.52 14.09 -7.63
C ILE A 207 -13.51 15.03 -8.83
N GLN A 208 -12.48 15.87 -8.91
CA GLN A 208 -12.24 16.87 -9.95
C GLN A 208 -11.17 16.42 -10.95
N ARG A 209 -10.26 15.53 -10.53
CA ARG A 209 -9.13 15.06 -11.33
C ARG A 209 -8.86 13.59 -11.05
N VAL A 210 -8.52 12.83 -12.09
CA VAL A 210 -8.02 11.47 -11.94
C VAL A 210 -6.60 11.38 -12.50
N ILE A 211 -5.68 10.83 -11.71
CA ILE A 211 -4.29 10.62 -12.10
C ILE A 211 -3.98 9.13 -12.02
N GLU A 212 -3.77 8.50 -13.17
CA GLU A 212 -3.31 7.12 -13.27
C GLU A 212 -1.78 7.10 -13.20
N VAL A 213 -1.21 6.24 -12.36
CA VAL A 213 0.23 6.14 -12.11
C VAL A 213 0.67 4.68 -12.18
N GLY A 214 1.34 4.31 -13.27
CA GLY A 214 2.04 3.04 -13.38
C GLY A 214 3.46 3.18 -12.83
N VAL A 215 3.80 2.37 -11.83
CA VAL A 215 5.10 2.40 -11.16
C VAL A 215 5.79 1.05 -11.32
N GLU A 216 7.03 1.08 -11.80
CA GLU A 216 7.82 -0.13 -12.03
C GLU A 216 9.11 -0.07 -11.24
N PHE A 217 9.31 -1.08 -10.40
CA PHE A 217 10.46 -1.21 -9.52
C PHE A 217 11.38 -2.32 -10.01
N SER A 218 12.66 -2.00 -10.17
CA SER A 218 13.66 -2.99 -10.56
C SER A 218 14.16 -3.75 -9.34
N ARG A 219 14.04 -5.08 -9.35
CA ARG A 219 14.57 -5.93 -8.26
C ARG A 219 16.09 -5.90 -8.19
N SER A 220 16.76 -5.84 -9.34
CA SER A 220 18.22 -5.77 -9.46
C SER A 220 18.77 -4.44 -8.93
N LYS A 221 18.21 -3.32 -9.38
CA LYS A 221 18.65 -1.96 -9.00
C LYS A 221 18.08 -1.49 -7.68
N ARG A 222 16.99 -2.11 -7.20
CA ARG A 222 16.27 -1.76 -5.97
C ARG A 222 15.81 -0.30 -5.97
N GLN A 223 15.34 0.15 -7.12
CA GLN A 223 14.85 1.50 -7.34
C GLN A 223 13.72 1.50 -8.36
N ILE A 224 12.96 2.60 -8.40
CA ILE A 224 11.98 2.86 -9.44
C ILE A 224 12.70 3.03 -10.77
N VAL A 225 12.31 2.27 -11.78
CA VAL A 225 12.84 2.33 -13.16
C VAL A 225 11.80 2.74 -14.18
N GLY A 226 10.50 2.70 -13.82
CA GLY A 226 9.41 3.23 -14.61
C GLY A 226 8.44 4.04 -13.73
N TRP A 227 8.05 5.21 -14.22
CA TRP A 227 7.01 6.05 -13.61
C TRP A 227 6.25 6.74 -14.74
N ASN A 228 5.13 6.16 -15.13
CA ASN A 228 4.32 6.65 -16.23
C ASN A 228 2.98 7.14 -15.70
N THR A 229 2.58 8.34 -16.12
CA THR A 229 1.39 9.01 -15.60
C THR A 229 0.43 9.38 -16.73
N ARG A 230 -0.86 9.25 -16.48
CA ARG A 230 -1.92 9.84 -17.32
C ARG A 230 -2.81 10.69 -16.43
N VAL A 231 -3.05 11.93 -16.86
CA VAL A 231 -4.01 12.84 -16.22
C VAL A 231 -5.29 12.79 -17.05
N GLY A 232 -6.40 12.47 -16.40
CA GLY A 232 -7.73 12.42 -16.99
C GLY A 232 -8.67 13.47 -16.40
#